data_AF-A0A3A9SH24-F1
#
_entry.id   AF-A0A3A9SH24-F1
#
_cell.length_a   1.000
_cell.length_b   1.000
_cell.length_c   1.000
_cell.angle_alpha   90.00
_cell.angle_beta   90.00
_cell.angle_gamma   90.00
#
_symmetry.space_group_name_H-M   'P 1'
#
loop_
_entity.id
_entity.type
_entity.pdbx_description
1 polymer ?
#
loop_
_entity_poly.entity_id
_entity_poly.type
_entity_poly.pdbx_seq_one_letter_code
_entity_poly.pdbx_strand_id
1 'polypeptide(L)'
;MNKKGNIITAHVLALEICEREGFRYEDAHTFAKDLLCRRVDGQALAAQEKQNDDPEYIKHQKQHIRRWYMYLAEKMGDNWDRDQEYRSFIWEVVRAPWFDEKANMVLDQMEKMLDGSNLGREFIPGEDELTEGIMLRTIIYELYLRGRNTIKTDDQVMEMLFIKRSTYYKKKKDAITLFAVIMWVYAKRREQEDIEKGIVPPREDRNNKDSGVA
;
A
#
# COMPACT_ATOMS: atom_id res chain seq x y z
N MET A 1 37.14 -2.41 10.27
CA MET A 1 36.23 -3.55 10.51
C MET A 1 34.81 -3.07 10.32
N ASN A 2 34.24 -3.23 9.12
CA ASN A 2 32.86 -2.85 8.84
C ASN A 2 31.93 -3.84 9.54
N LYS A 3 31.03 -3.32 10.40
CA LYS A 3 29.87 -4.07 10.88
C LYS A 3 29.13 -4.56 9.62
N LYS A 4 29.06 -5.88 9.43
CA LYS A 4 28.06 -6.49 8.54
C LYS A 4 26.70 -6.06 9.09
N GLY A 5 26.13 -4.99 8.54
CA GLY A 5 24.75 -4.65 8.79
C GLY A 5 23.92 -5.86 8.37
N ASN A 6 23.07 -6.36 9.26
CA ASN A 6 22.09 -7.37 8.89
C ASN A 6 21.27 -6.78 7.73
N ILE A 7 21.44 -7.32 6.53
CA ILE A 7 20.57 -7.00 5.40
C ILE A 7 19.23 -7.64 5.75
N ILE A 8 18.26 -6.81 6.15
CA ILE A 8 16.89 -7.24 6.43
C ILE A 8 16.27 -7.54 5.07
N THR A 9 15.85 -8.78 4.85
CA THR A 9 15.11 -9.15 3.63
C THR A 9 13.72 -8.52 3.63
N ALA A 10 13.13 -8.30 2.46
CA ALA A 10 11.77 -7.76 2.36
C ALA A 10 10.72 -8.56 3.13
N HIS A 11 10.86 -9.89 3.16
CA HIS A 11 9.95 -10.75 3.93
C HIS A 11 9.99 -10.45 5.43
N VAL A 12 11.19 -10.35 5.99
CA VAL A 12 11.39 -10.01 7.42
C VAL A 12 10.86 -8.62 7.71
N LEU A 13 11.18 -7.64 6.85
CA LEU A 13 10.67 -6.27 7.00
C LEU A 13 9.14 -6.23 6.98
N ALA A 14 8.51 -6.97 6.06
CA ALA A 14 7.06 -7.05 5.96
C ALA A 14 6.44 -7.62 7.24
N LEU A 15 7.00 -8.71 7.77
CA LEU A 15 6.55 -9.32 9.03
C LEU A 15 6.71 -8.36 10.21
N GLU A 16 7.87 -7.72 10.36
CA GLU A 16 8.14 -6.78 11.45
C GLU A 16 7.16 -5.59 11.43
N ILE A 17 6.89 -5.02 10.25
CA ILE A 17 5.93 -3.91 10.14
C ILE A 17 4.51 -4.41 10.37
N CYS A 18 4.12 -5.57 9.84
CA CYS A 18 2.81 -6.16 10.09
C CYS A 18 2.58 -6.33 11.60
N GLU A 19 3.52 -6.96 12.30
CA GLU A 19 3.43 -7.19 13.74
C GLU A 19 3.33 -5.87 14.52
N ARG A 20 4.21 -4.90 14.23
CA ARG A 20 4.20 -3.59 14.88
C ARG A 20 2.88 -2.84 14.69
N GLU A 21 2.27 -2.97 13.51
CA GLU A 21 1.03 -2.28 13.17
C GLU A 21 -0.24 -3.10 13.47
N GLY A 22 -0.11 -4.30 14.03
CA GLY A 22 -1.24 -5.16 14.39
C GLY A 22 -1.93 -5.87 13.22
N PHE A 23 -1.23 -6.03 12.08
CA PHE A 23 -1.74 -6.76 10.92
C PHE A 23 -1.21 -8.19 10.88
N ARG A 24 -2.05 -9.09 10.35
CA ARG A 24 -1.57 -10.38 9.86
C ARG A 24 -1.05 -10.20 8.44
N TYR A 25 0.10 -10.79 8.15
CA TYR A 25 0.75 -10.72 6.84
C TYR A 25 -0.21 -11.06 5.67
N GLU A 26 -1.02 -12.12 5.83
CA GLU A 26 -1.95 -12.56 4.78
C GLU A 26 -3.12 -11.60 4.55
N ASP A 27 -3.57 -10.91 5.61
CA ASP A 27 -4.67 -9.96 5.53
C ASP A 27 -4.19 -8.68 4.83
N ALA A 28 -2.98 -8.20 5.17
CA ALA A 28 -2.31 -7.10 4.47
C ALA A 28 -2.07 -7.42 2.99
N HIS A 29 -1.52 -8.60 2.67
CA HIS A 29 -1.34 -9.07 1.30
C HIS A 29 -2.66 -9.07 0.53
N THR A 30 -3.69 -9.67 1.12
CA THR A 30 -5.02 -9.79 0.54
C THR A 30 -5.61 -8.41 0.22
N PHE A 31 -5.53 -7.50 1.19
CA PHE A 31 -6.05 -6.15 1.08
C PHE A 31 -5.40 -5.40 -0.09
N ALA A 32 -4.06 -5.36 -0.15
CA ALA A 32 -3.37 -4.66 -1.23
C ALA A 32 -3.57 -5.34 -2.58
N LYS A 33 -3.62 -6.67 -2.64
CA LYS A 33 -3.92 -7.38 -3.88
C LYS A 33 -5.30 -6.99 -4.43
N ASP A 34 -6.31 -6.95 -3.57
CA ASP A 34 -7.67 -6.55 -3.97
C ASP A 34 -7.72 -5.12 -4.51
N LEU A 35 -6.95 -4.23 -3.90
CA LEU A 35 -6.82 -2.84 -4.33
C LEU A 35 -6.08 -2.73 -5.67
N LEU A 36 -4.87 -3.29 -5.75
CA LEU A 36 -4.00 -3.22 -6.93
C LEU A 36 -4.65 -3.87 -8.16
N CYS A 37 -5.34 -5.01 -7.99
CA CYS A 37 -6.05 -5.66 -9.09
C CYS A 37 -7.24 -4.84 -9.62
N ARG A 38 -7.86 -3.99 -8.80
CA ARG A 38 -8.99 -3.14 -9.21
C ARG A 38 -8.56 -1.77 -9.71
N ARG A 39 -7.28 -1.41 -9.59
CA ARG A 39 -6.77 -0.08 -9.96
C ARG A 39 -7.11 0.29 -11.40
N VAL A 40 -6.87 -0.61 -12.35
CA VAL A 40 -7.08 -0.33 -13.78
C VAL A 40 -8.54 0.00 -14.08
N ASP A 41 -9.45 -0.85 -13.59
CA ASP A 41 -10.88 -0.67 -13.78
C ASP A 41 -11.38 0.56 -13.02
N GLY A 42 -10.86 0.81 -11.82
CA GLY A 42 -11.15 2.00 -11.02
C GLY A 42 -10.81 3.29 -11.75
N GLN A 43 -9.58 3.41 -12.25
CA GLN A 43 -9.14 4.59 -13.00
C GLN A 43 -9.90 4.74 -14.33
N ALA A 44 -10.24 3.63 -14.99
CA ALA A 44 -11.05 3.65 -16.20
C ALA A 44 -12.47 4.19 -15.96
N LEU A 45 -13.11 3.79 -14.87
CA LEU A 45 -14.42 4.30 -14.48
C LEU A 45 -14.35 5.77 -14.08
N ALA A 46 -13.36 6.15 -13.26
CA ALA A 46 -13.22 7.52 -12.82
C ALA A 46 -12.96 8.50 -13.98
N ALA A 47 -12.22 8.08 -15.01
CA ALA A 47 -12.02 8.85 -16.23
C ALA A 47 -13.34 9.10 -17.02
N GLN A 48 -14.33 8.21 -16.90
CA GLN A 48 -15.65 8.40 -17.53
C GLN A 48 -16.54 9.37 -16.77
N GLU A 49 -16.36 9.48 -15.45
CA GLU A 49 -17.29 10.18 -14.55
C GLU A 49 -17.01 11.67 -14.38
N LYS A 50 -16.01 12.24 -15.08
CA LYS A 50 -15.48 13.61 -14.84
C LYS A 50 -15.13 13.81 -13.35
N GLN A 51 -13.91 13.45 -12.99
CA GLN A 51 -13.41 13.65 -11.63
C GLN A 51 -13.51 15.11 -11.18
N ASN A 52 -13.84 15.30 -9.90
CA ASN A 52 -13.81 16.61 -9.28
C ASN A 52 -12.37 16.91 -8.83
N ASP A 53 -11.72 17.80 -9.56
CA ASP A 53 -10.34 18.22 -9.32
C ASP A 53 -10.23 19.40 -8.34
N ASP A 54 -11.34 19.82 -7.72
CA ASP A 54 -11.33 20.85 -6.68
C ASP A 54 -10.41 20.44 -5.51
N PRO A 55 -9.40 21.26 -5.15
CA PRO A 55 -8.44 20.93 -4.10
C PRO A 55 -9.09 20.66 -2.74
N GLU A 56 -10.17 21.37 -2.38
CA GLU A 56 -10.86 21.15 -1.11
C GLU A 56 -11.66 19.85 -1.14
N TYR A 57 -12.34 19.54 -2.24
CA TYR A 57 -12.94 18.21 -2.44
C TYR A 57 -11.91 17.08 -2.31
N ILE A 58 -10.77 17.18 -3.00
CA ILE A 58 -9.68 16.18 -2.94
C ILE A 58 -9.18 16.02 -1.50
N LYS A 59 -9.01 17.13 -0.78
CA LYS A 59 -8.56 17.13 0.62
C LYS A 59 -9.56 16.43 1.54
N HIS A 60 -10.86 16.73 1.40
CA HIS A 60 -11.92 16.06 2.15
C HIS A 60 -12.01 14.57 1.80
N GLN A 61 -11.91 14.20 0.53
CA GLN A 61 -11.90 12.81 0.10
C GLN A 61 -10.70 12.05 0.68
N LYS A 62 -9.50 12.66 0.66
CA LYS A 62 -8.29 12.09 1.28
C LYS A 62 -8.50 11.85 2.79
N GLN A 63 -9.13 12.78 3.50
CA GLN A 63 -9.44 12.64 4.94
C GLN A 63 -10.46 11.53 5.18
N HIS A 64 -11.56 11.54 4.41
CA HIS A 64 -12.61 10.52 4.49
C HIS A 64 -12.03 9.11 4.28
N ILE A 65 -11.29 8.90 3.19
CA ILE A 65 -10.67 7.61 2.88
C ILE A 65 -9.69 7.17 3.98
N ARG A 66 -8.86 8.07 4.52
CA ARG A 66 -7.97 7.72 5.64
C ARG A 66 -8.76 7.25 6.84
N ARG A 67 -9.79 8.00 7.24
CA ARG A 67 -10.61 7.65 8.39
C ARG A 67 -11.38 6.36 8.14
N TRP A 68 -11.86 6.11 6.92
CA TRP A 68 -12.50 4.86 6.57
C TRP A 68 -11.51 3.69 6.62
N TYR A 69 -10.28 3.87 6.11
CA TYR A 69 -9.24 2.84 6.19
C TYR A 69 -8.91 2.46 7.64
N MET A 70 -8.77 3.44 8.54
CA MET A 70 -8.54 3.17 9.96
C MET A 70 -9.70 2.40 10.62
N TYR A 71 -10.96 2.73 10.27
CA TYR A 71 -12.15 2.04 10.78
C TYR A 71 -12.19 0.59 10.30
N LEU A 72 -11.85 0.40 9.03
CA LEU A 72 -11.76 -0.91 8.41
C LEU A 72 -10.65 -1.74 9.04
N ALA A 73 -9.45 -1.20 9.23
CA ALA A 73 -8.37 -1.93 9.88
C ALA A 73 -8.68 -2.36 11.32
N GLU A 74 -9.41 -1.54 12.09
CA GLU A 74 -9.89 -1.94 13.42
C GLU A 74 -10.84 -3.14 13.36
N LYS A 75 -11.67 -3.23 12.31
CA LYS A 75 -12.52 -4.40 12.06
C LYS A 75 -11.77 -5.62 11.50
N MET A 76 -10.56 -5.44 10.94
CA MET A 76 -9.77 -6.56 10.38
C MET A 76 -9.36 -7.59 11.46
N GLY A 77 -9.23 -7.17 12.71
CA GLY A 77 -8.89 -8.06 13.83
C GLY A 77 -9.98 -9.08 14.18
N ASP A 78 -11.25 -8.75 13.92
CA ASP A 78 -12.42 -9.55 14.31
C ASP A 78 -13.07 -10.18 13.08
N ASN A 79 -12.58 -11.36 12.64
CA ASN A 79 -13.16 -12.15 11.54
C ASN A 79 -13.58 -11.30 10.34
N TRP A 80 -12.59 -10.65 9.73
CA TRP A 80 -12.73 -9.79 8.55
C TRP A 80 -13.64 -10.37 7.46
N ASP A 81 -14.91 -9.96 7.46
CA ASP A 81 -15.82 -10.26 6.38
C ASP A 81 -15.64 -9.23 5.26
N ARG A 82 -15.46 -9.70 4.03
CA ARG A 82 -15.31 -8.82 2.84
C ARG A 82 -16.66 -8.39 2.34
N ASP A 83 -17.37 -7.71 3.23
CA ASP A 83 -18.71 -7.22 3.05
C ASP A 83 -18.77 -6.09 1.99
N GLN A 84 -19.96 -5.51 1.87
CA GLN A 84 -20.20 -4.41 0.96
C GLN A 84 -19.41 -3.15 1.33
N GLU A 85 -19.16 -2.89 2.62
CA GLU A 85 -18.38 -1.73 3.08
C GLU A 85 -16.95 -1.84 2.57
N TYR A 86 -16.33 -3.01 2.73
CA TYR A 86 -14.97 -3.27 2.25
C TYR A 86 -14.84 -3.04 0.74
N ARG A 87 -15.76 -3.60 -0.04
CA ARG A 87 -15.74 -3.46 -1.51
C ARG A 87 -15.93 -2.01 -1.94
N SER A 88 -16.82 -1.30 -1.26
CA SER A 88 -17.10 0.11 -1.54
C SER A 88 -15.88 0.98 -1.26
N PHE A 89 -15.20 0.73 -0.13
CA PHE A 89 -13.94 1.38 0.19
C PHE A 89 -12.87 1.15 -0.88
N ILE A 90 -12.65 -0.10 -1.31
CA ILE A 90 -11.64 -0.40 -2.34
C ILE A 90 -11.94 0.39 -3.61
N TRP A 91 -13.19 0.39 -4.06
CA TRP A 91 -13.60 1.14 -5.25
C TRP A 91 -13.40 2.65 -5.10
N GLU A 92 -13.71 3.21 -3.93
CA GLU A 92 -13.51 4.64 -3.69
C GLU A 92 -12.04 5.02 -3.73
N VAL A 93 -11.17 4.20 -3.14
CA VAL A 93 -9.71 4.41 -3.16
C VAL A 93 -9.17 4.35 -4.58
N VAL A 94 -9.47 3.29 -5.34
CA VAL A 94 -8.87 3.09 -6.66
C VAL A 94 -9.40 4.06 -7.71
N ARG A 95 -10.54 4.72 -7.46
CA ARG A 95 -11.12 5.76 -8.32
C ARG A 95 -10.64 7.17 -7.97
N ALA A 96 -9.92 7.33 -6.86
CA ALA A 96 -9.46 8.63 -6.42
C ALA A 96 -8.40 9.19 -7.40
N PRO A 97 -8.48 10.50 -7.78
CA PRO A 97 -7.56 11.11 -8.75
C PRO A 97 -6.10 11.14 -8.26
N TRP A 98 -5.91 11.09 -6.94
CA TRP A 98 -4.61 11.12 -6.28
C TRP A 98 -4.04 9.73 -5.97
N PHE A 99 -4.76 8.65 -6.31
CA PHE A 99 -4.37 7.29 -5.94
C PHE A 99 -2.98 6.94 -6.47
N ASP A 100 -2.74 7.13 -7.77
CA ASP A 100 -1.48 6.78 -8.41
C ASP A 100 -0.29 7.57 -7.85
N GLU A 101 -0.49 8.84 -7.50
CA GLU A 101 0.53 9.66 -6.82
C GLU A 101 0.95 9.01 -5.49
N LYS A 102 -0.03 8.58 -4.69
CA LYS A 102 0.23 7.96 -3.37
C LYS A 102 0.77 6.55 -3.50
N ALA A 103 0.32 5.78 -4.49
CA ALA A 103 0.87 4.46 -4.78
C ALA A 103 2.36 4.55 -5.15
N ASN A 104 2.75 5.50 -6.01
CA ASN A 104 4.17 5.70 -6.36
C ASN A 104 5.01 6.17 -5.16
N MET A 105 4.48 7.07 -4.32
CA MET A 105 5.15 7.49 -3.09
C MET A 105 5.36 6.30 -2.11
N VAL A 106 4.41 5.35 -2.04
CA VAL A 106 4.56 4.12 -1.26
C VAL A 106 5.66 3.22 -1.86
N LEU A 107 5.73 3.10 -3.19
CA LEU A 107 6.81 2.36 -3.85
C LEU A 107 8.18 2.99 -3.61
N ASP A 108 8.28 4.32 -3.64
CA ASP A 108 9.52 5.05 -3.33
C ASP A 108 9.96 4.77 -1.88
N GLN A 109 9.02 4.76 -0.94
CA GLN A 109 9.32 4.47 0.46
C GLN A 109 9.74 3.01 0.68
N MET A 110 9.11 2.06 -0.02
CA MET A 110 9.48 0.64 0.02
C MET A 110 10.91 0.43 -0.46
N GLU A 111 11.28 1.04 -1.59
CA GLU A 111 12.64 1.02 -2.14
C GLU A 111 13.63 1.59 -1.12
N LYS A 112 13.33 2.76 -0.55
CA LYS A 112 14.17 3.41 0.47
C LYS A 112 14.48 2.51 1.67
N MET A 113 13.46 1.79 2.14
CA MET A 113 13.57 1.01 3.37
C MET A 113 14.45 -0.23 3.18
N LEU A 114 14.54 -0.75 1.96
CA LEU A 114 15.33 -1.93 1.62
C LEU A 114 16.73 -1.56 1.13
N ASP A 115 16.82 -0.57 0.24
CA ASP A 115 18.06 -0.24 -0.47
C ASP A 115 18.74 1.04 0.09
N GLY A 116 18.11 1.72 1.04
CA GLY A 116 18.61 2.94 1.69
C GLY A 116 18.50 4.21 0.85
N SER A 117 18.10 4.11 -0.41
CA SER A 117 17.95 5.23 -1.35
C SER A 117 16.73 5.07 -2.24
N ASN A 118 16.25 6.17 -2.82
CA ASN A 118 15.20 6.16 -3.83
C ASN A 118 15.89 6.42 -5.17
N LEU A 119 16.17 5.37 -5.91
CA LEU A 119 16.75 5.49 -7.24
C LEU A 119 15.66 5.91 -8.22
N GLY A 120 14.41 5.42 -8.04
CA GLY A 120 13.26 5.80 -8.84
C GLY A 120 13.43 5.52 -10.34
N ARG A 121 14.48 4.77 -10.70
CA ARG A 121 14.87 4.42 -12.06
C ARG A 121 14.39 3.02 -12.41
N GLU A 122 14.51 2.69 -13.69
CA GLU A 122 14.25 1.33 -14.16
C GLU A 122 15.28 0.34 -13.61
N PHE A 123 14.83 -0.90 -13.41
CA PHE A 123 15.70 -2.01 -13.03
C PHE A 123 16.69 -2.31 -14.15
N ILE A 124 17.98 -2.38 -13.81
CA ILE A 124 19.07 -2.70 -14.72
C ILE A 124 19.60 -4.11 -14.37
N PRO A 125 19.36 -5.12 -15.22
CA PRO A 125 19.91 -6.46 -15.04
C PRO A 125 21.44 -6.44 -14.89
N GLY A 126 21.97 -7.22 -13.96
CA GLY A 126 23.40 -7.27 -13.62
C GLY A 126 23.86 -6.18 -12.65
N GLU A 127 23.26 -4.99 -12.66
CA GLU A 127 23.57 -3.92 -11.68
C GLU A 127 22.69 -4.04 -10.43
N ASP A 128 21.41 -4.36 -10.61
CA ASP A 128 20.40 -4.32 -9.53
C ASP A 128 20.05 -5.68 -8.92
N GLU A 129 20.83 -6.72 -9.18
CA GLU A 129 20.52 -8.08 -8.70
C GLU A 129 20.50 -8.19 -7.17
N LEU A 130 21.19 -7.28 -6.48
CA LEU A 130 21.28 -7.23 -5.01
C LEU A 130 20.39 -6.15 -4.38
N THR A 131 19.76 -5.29 -5.18
CA THR A 131 18.85 -4.24 -4.71
C THR A 131 17.42 -4.78 -4.69
N GLU A 132 17.00 -5.26 -3.51
CA GLU A 132 15.71 -5.88 -3.33
C GLU A 132 14.57 -4.86 -3.45
N GLY A 133 14.79 -3.63 -3.00
CA GLY A 133 13.81 -2.54 -3.06
C GLY A 133 13.40 -2.19 -4.48
N ILE A 134 14.37 -1.93 -5.37
CA ILE A 134 14.08 -1.62 -6.78
C ILE A 134 13.39 -2.79 -7.48
N MET A 135 13.79 -4.04 -7.20
CA MET A 135 13.13 -5.22 -7.74
C MET A 135 11.65 -5.28 -7.34
N LEU A 136 11.34 -5.09 -6.04
CA LEU A 136 9.98 -5.11 -5.54
C LEU A 136 9.13 -3.96 -6.08
N ARG A 137 9.71 -2.76 -6.20
CA ARG A 137 9.08 -1.62 -6.88
C ARG A 137 8.70 -1.99 -8.30
N THR A 138 9.63 -2.54 -9.07
CA THR A 138 9.41 -2.94 -10.46
C THR A 138 8.28 -3.97 -10.57
N ILE A 139 8.23 -4.95 -9.66
CA ILE A 139 7.14 -5.94 -9.64
C ILE A 139 5.77 -5.26 -9.51
N ILE A 140 5.58 -4.36 -8.54
CA ILE A 140 4.28 -3.71 -8.33
C ILE A 140 3.96 -2.74 -9.47
N TYR A 141 4.93 -1.93 -9.88
CA TYR A 141 4.74 -0.93 -10.91
C TYR A 141 4.30 -1.57 -12.23
N GLU A 142 5.06 -2.58 -12.70
CA GLU A 142 4.83 -3.18 -14.01
C GLU A 142 3.54 -4.02 -14.07
N LEU A 143 3.15 -4.66 -12.97
CA LEU A 143 1.94 -5.48 -12.91
C LEU A 143 0.64 -4.68 -12.69
N TYR A 144 0.71 -3.54 -12.02
CA TYR A 144 -0.50 -2.89 -11.50
C TYR A 144 -0.59 -1.40 -11.81
N LEU A 145 0.53 -0.67 -11.72
CA LEU A 145 0.51 0.81 -11.79
C LEU A 145 0.92 1.36 -13.14
N ARG A 146 1.50 0.53 -14.00
CA ARG A 146 1.80 0.88 -15.38
C ARG A 146 0.52 1.33 -16.09
N GLY A 147 0.64 2.22 -17.06
CA GLY A 147 -0.52 2.77 -17.79
C GLY A 147 -1.46 1.67 -18.29
N ARG A 148 -2.75 1.98 -18.44
CA ARG A 148 -3.83 1.00 -18.71
C ARG A 148 -3.51 -0.01 -19.82
N ASN A 149 -2.79 0.40 -20.85
CA ASN A 149 -2.47 -0.42 -22.02
C ASN A 149 -1.05 -1.01 -22.02
N THR A 150 -0.30 -0.84 -20.93
CA THR A 150 1.13 -1.18 -20.85
C THR A 150 1.48 -2.08 -19.68
N ILE A 151 0.49 -2.50 -18.88
CA ILE A 151 0.65 -3.48 -17.80
C ILE A 151 1.20 -4.79 -18.36
N LYS A 152 2.21 -5.32 -17.67
CA LYS A 152 2.86 -6.58 -18.02
C LYS A 152 2.19 -7.76 -17.32
N THR A 153 2.32 -8.93 -17.93
CA THR A 153 1.98 -10.20 -17.29
C THR A 153 3.07 -10.62 -16.29
N ASP A 154 2.74 -11.57 -15.41
CA ASP A 154 3.74 -12.18 -14.50
C ASP A 154 4.97 -12.69 -15.26
N ASP A 155 4.78 -13.38 -16.39
CA ASP A 155 5.86 -13.94 -17.21
C ASP A 155 6.77 -12.85 -17.78
N GLN A 156 6.21 -11.76 -18.28
CA GLN A 156 6.98 -10.63 -18.82
C GLN A 156 7.79 -9.92 -17.73
N VAL A 157 7.27 -9.82 -16.50
CA VAL A 157 8.01 -9.24 -15.38
C VAL A 157 9.12 -10.19 -14.91
N MET A 158 8.87 -11.51 -14.87
CA MET A 158 9.90 -12.50 -14.54
C MET A 158 11.07 -12.47 -15.52
N GLU A 159 10.78 -12.40 -16.82
CA GLU A 159 11.79 -12.29 -17.88
C GLU A 159 12.62 -11.02 -17.72
N MET A 160 11.97 -9.87 -17.51
CA MET A 160 12.63 -8.58 -17.32
C MET A 160 13.54 -8.54 -16.09
N LEU A 161 13.14 -9.21 -15.01
CA LEU A 161 13.92 -9.25 -13.76
C LEU A 161 14.95 -10.39 -13.75
N PHE A 162 14.99 -11.25 -14.77
CA PHE A 162 15.88 -12.41 -14.86
C PHE A 162 15.79 -13.37 -13.64
N ILE A 163 14.62 -13.45 -13.01
CA ILE A 163 14.40 -14.27 -11.81
C ILE A 163 13.54 -15.50 -12.07
N LYS A 164 13.87 -16.58 -11.34
CA LYS A 164 13.10 -17.83 -11.39
C LYS A 164 11.71 -17.66 -10.79
N ARG A 165 10.75 -18.41 -11.33
CA ARG A 165 9.34 -18.47 -10.89
C ARG A 165 9.16 -18.56 -9.37
N SER A 166 9.90 -19.45 -8.71
CA SER A 166 9.80 -19.63 -7.25
C SER A 166 10.24 -18.40 -6.46
N THR A 167 11.27 -17.70 -6.93
CA THR A 167 11.76 -16.45 -6.31
C THR A 167 10.75 -15.34 -6.58
N TYR A 168 10.30 -15.22 -7.82
CA TYR A 168 9.33 -14.22 -8.25
C TYR A 168 8.07 -14.22 -7.39
N TYR A 169 7.38 -15.35 -7.24
CA TYR A 169 6.12 -15.36 -6.49
C TYR A 169 6.30 -15.07 -5.00
N LYS A 170 7.47 -15.40 -4.42
CA LYS A 170 7.81 -14.98 -3.05
C LYS A 170 7.99 -13.46 -2.97
N LYS A 171 8.83 -12.90 -3.85
CA LYS A 171 9.09 -11.44 -3.91
C LYS A 171 7.83 -10.65 -4.23
N LYS A 172 6.99 -11.13 -5.14
CA LYS A 172 5.69 -10.52 -5.46
C LYS A 172 4.78 -10.47 -4.24
N LYS A 173 4.70 -11.57 -3.47
CA LYS A 173 3.91 -11.61 -2.24
C LYS A 173 4.43 -10.58 -1.23
N ASP A 174 5.75 -10.55 -1.00
CA ASP A 174 6.39 -9.58 -0.09
C ASP A 174 6.17 -8.14 -0.55
N ALA A 175 6.27 -7.86 -1.85
CA ALA A 175 6.05 -6.54 -2.43
C ALA A 175 4.63 -6.03 -2.16
N ILE A 176 3.63 -6.89 -2.39
CA ILE A 176 2.21 -6.55 -2.19
C ILE A 176 1.94 -6.30 -0.71
N THR A 177 2.47 -7.14 0.18
CA THR A 177 2.32 -6.95 1.63
C THR A 177 2.98 -5.66 2.11
N LEU A 178 4.23 -5.40 1.69
CA LEU A 178 4.95 -4.16 2.04
C LEU A 178 4.20 -2.94 1.55
N PHE A 179 3.69 -2.97 0.32
CA PHE A 179 2.83 -1.90 -0.20
C PHE A 179 1.63 -1.62 0.72
N ALA A 180 0.93 -2.68 1.17
CA ALA A 180 -0.22 -2.56 2.06
C ALA A 180 0.13 -1.86 3.38
N VAL A 181 1.16 -2.36 4.05
CA VAL A 181 1.52 -1.89 5.40
C VAL A 181 2.20 -0.53 5.39
N ILE A 182 2.97 -0.20 4.35
CA ILE A 182 3.55 1.14 4.20
C ILE A 182 2.44 2.15 3.92
N MET A 183 1.46 1.79 3.08
CA MET A 183 0.29 2.64 2.83
C MET A 183 -0.54 2.85 4.10
N TRP A 184 -0.70 1.80 4.93
CA TRP A 184 -1.32 1.90 6.25
C TRP A 184 -0.57 2.88 7.17
N VAL A 185 0.74 2.68 7.36
CA VAL A 185 1.59 3.53 8.21
C VAL A 185 1.50 4.98 7.76
N TYR A 186 1.52 5.23 6.45
CA TYR A 186 1.34 6.57 5.90
C TYR A 186 -0.03 7.16 6.28
N ALA A 187 -1.11 6.41 6.06
CA ALA A 187 -2.46 6.87 6.37
C ALA A 187 -2.62 7.18 7.87
N LYS A 188 -2.10 6.31 8.75
CA LYS A 188 -2.17 6.45 10.21
C LYS A 188 -1.42 7.69 10.68
N ARG A 189 -0.18 7.88 10.21
CA ARG A 189 0.61 9.07 10.51
C ARG A 189 -0.12 10.35 10.08
N ARG A 190 -0.69 10.37 8.87
CA ARG A 190 -1.41 11.54 8.35
C ARG A 190 -2.70 11.86 9.09
N GLU A 191 -3.45 10.84 9.54
CA GLU A 191 -4.61 11.03 10.39
C GLU A 191 -4.19 11.65 11.74
N GLN A 192 -3.13 11.11 12.35
CA GLN A 192 -2.61 11.63 13.63
C GLN A 192 -2.15 13.10 13.52
N GLU A 193 -1.41 13.44 12.46
CA GLU A 193 -0.98 14.83 12.19
C GLU A 193 -2.18 15.78 12.00
N ASP A 194 -3.27 15.31 11.39
CA ASP A 194 -4.47 16.12 11.17
C ASP A 194 -5.28 16.29 12.48
N ILE A 195 -5.30 15.27 13.35
CA ILE A 195 -5.88 15.35 14.72
C ILE A 195 -5.10 16.37 15.56
N GLU A 196 -3.76 16.29 15.56
CA GLU A 196 -2.90 17.19 16.33
C GLU A 196 -3.04 18.66 15.90
N LYS A 197 -3.36 18.89 14.63
CA LYS A 197 -3.63 20.24 14.09
C LYS A 197 -5.07 20.70 14.31
N GLY A 198 -5.93 19.89 14.91
CA GLY A 198 -7.36 20.18 15.09
C GLY A 198 -8.15 20.25 13.77
N ILE A 199 -7.63 19.65 12.69
CA ILE A 199 -8.30 19.63 11.38
C ILE A 199 -9.43 18.60 11.39
N VAL A 200 -9.23 17.48 12.10
CA VAL A 200 -10.23 16.44 12.30
C VAL A 200 -10.36 16.14 13.80
N PRO A 201 -11.55 15.77 14.29
CA PRO A 201 -11.71 15.40 15.69
C PRO A 201 -11.00 14.07 15.98
N PRO A 202 -10.50 13.87 17.22
CA PRO A 202 -10.03 12.57 17.68
C PRO A 202 -11.08 11.48 17.40
N ARG A 203 -10.62 10.25 17.21
CA ARG A 203 -11.54 9.10 17.17
C ARG A 203 -12.09 8.90 18.58
N GLU A 204 -13.39 8.63 18.70
CA GLU A 204 -13.95 8.23 19.99
C GLU A 204 -13.37 6.86 20.34
N ASP A 205 -12.54 6.80 21.39
CA ASP A 205 -12.05 5.54 21.93
C ASP A 205 -13.26 4.74 22.45
N ARG A 206 -13.57 3.61 21.81
CA ARG A 206 -14.65 2.72 22.26
C ARG A 206 -14.39 2.17 23.67
N ASN A 207 -13.15 2.21 24.15
CA ASN A 207 -12.76 1.79 25.50
C ASN A 207 -13.29 2.71 26.62
N ASN A 208 -13.91 3.85 26.29
CA ASN A 208 -14.50 4.76 27.28
C ASN A 208 -16.04 4.62 27.39
N LYS A 209 -16.66 3.64 26.71
CA LYS A 209 -18.09 3.34 26.85
C LYS A 209 -18.41 2.25 27.89
N ASP A 210 -17.41 1.53 28.39
CA ASP A 210 -17.59 0.51 29.45
C ASP A 210 -17.23 1.02 30.85
N SER A 211 -16.76 2.26 31.00
CA SER A 211 -16.43 2.87 32.30
C SER A 211 -17.57 3.71 32.89
N GLY A 212 -18.76 3.70 32.29
CA GLY A 212 -19.89 4.44 32.81
C GLY A 212 -21.23 3.90 32.37
N VAL A 213 -21.73 2.87 33.07
CA VAL A 213 -23.09 2.84 33.66
C VAL A 213 -23.13 1.79 34.79
N ALA A 214 -23.45 2.30 35.99
CA ALA A 214 -24.03 1.68 37.19
C ALA A 214 -23.19 0.67 38.00
#